data_AF-A0A2K6T6G8-F1
#
_entry.id   AF-A0A2K6T6G8-F1
#
_cell.length_a   1.000
_cell.length_b   1.000
_cell.length_c   1.000
_cell.angle_alpha   90.00
_cell.angle_beta   90.00
_cell.angle_gamma   90.00
#
_symmetry.space_group_name_H-M   'P 1'
#
loop_
_entity.id
_entity.type
_entity.pdbx_description
1 polymer ?
#
loop_
_entity_poly.entity_id
_entity_poly.type
_entity_poly.pdbx_seq_one_letter_code
_entity_poly.pdbx_strand_id
1 'polypeptide(L)'
;RKSSKAKEKKQKRLEERAAMDAVCAKVDAANRTQMKKVMLTVFKHNHGAYQFFREALQFEIDDSSPSMSGCCGEDCSYEILSRRTKFGDSQHSHAGGHCGSCCH
;
A
#
# COMPACT_ATOMS: atom_id res chain seq x y z
N ARG A 1 -34.57 7.16 -21.01
CA ARG A 1 -33.85 7.29 -19.71
C ARG A 1 -32.54 6.51 -19.80
N LYS A 2 -31.41 7.16 -20.12
CA LYS A 2 -30.09 6.50 -20.09
C LYS A 2 -29.82 6.15 -18.61
N SER A 3 -29.84 4.85 -18.30
CA SER A 3 -29.89 4.32 -16.94
C SER A 3 -28.80 4.92 -16.04
N SER A 4 -29.19 5.43 -14.87
CA SER A 4 -28.29 5.99 -13.84
C SER A 4 -27.12 5.04 -13.52
N LYS A 5 -27.38 3.72 -13.54
CA LYS A 5 -26.38 2.67 -13.34
C LYS A 5 -25.21 2.74 -14.33
N ALA A 6 -25.46 3.08 -15.60
CA ALA A 6 -24.41 3.17 -16.61
C ALA A 6 -23.52 4.40 -16.37
N LYS A 7 -24.11 5.52 -15.92
CA LYS A 7 -23.37 6.73 -15.57
C LYS A 7 -22.48 6.50 -14.35
N GLU A 8 -23.01 5.84 -13.33
CA GLU A 8 -22.26 5.46 -12.11
C GLU A 8 -21.10 4.52 -12.42
N LYS A 9 -21.33 3.47 -13.22
CA LYS A 9 -20.26 2.55 -13.64
C LYS A 9 -19.15 3.28 -14.43
N LYS A 10 -19.52 4.25 -15.27
CA LYS A 10 -18.54 5.07 -16.01
C LYS A 10 -17.73 5.96 -15.06
N GLN A 11 -18.39 6.57 -14.07
CA GLN A 11 -17.74 7.40 -13.06
C GLN A 11 -16.73 6.58 -12.24
N LYS A 12 -17.14 5.40 -11.74
CA LYS A 12 -16.24 4.51 -10.99
C LYS A 12 -14.98 4.14 -11.78
N ARG A 13 -15.11 3.82 -13.07
CA ARG A 13 -13.95 3.53 -13.95
C ARG A 13 -13.03 4.74 -14.14
N LEU A 14 -13.59 5.94 -14.20
CA LEU A 14 -12.81 7.17 -14.33
C LEU A 14 -12.03 7.46 -13.04
N GLU A 15 -12.65 7.25 -11.88
CA GLU A 15 -12.00 7.40 -10.57
C GLU A 15 -10.87 6.37 -10.38
N GLU A 16 -11.12 5.10 -10.72
CA GLU A 16 -10.10 4.05 -10.72
C GLU A 16 -8.91 4.41 -11.62
N ARG A 17 -9.19 4.97 -12.81
CA ARG A 17 -8.15 5.45 -13.72
C ARG A 17 -7.36 6.61 -13.14
N ALA A 18 -8.04 7.62 -12.60
CA ALA A 18 -7.40 8.79 -12.01
C ALA A 18 -6.53 8.40 -10.79
N ALA A 19 -7.00 7.46 -9.98
CA ALA A 19 -6.23 6.93 -8.85
C ALA A 19 -4.96 6.19 -9.30
N MET A 20 -5.06 5.38 -10.38
CA MET A 20 -3.89 4.74 -10.99
C MET A 20 -2.88 5.78 -11.51
N ASP A 21 -3.35 6.79 -12.23
CA ASP A 21 -2.48 7.85 -12.79
C ASP A 21 -1.77 8.64 -11.66
N ALA A 22 -2.48 8.96 -10.57
CA ALA A 22 -1.89 9.62 -9.40
C ALA A 22 -0.80 8.76 -8.72
N VAL A 23 -1.01 7.45 -8.65
CA VAL A 23 -0.02 6.52 -8.09
C VAL A 23 1.20 6.39 -9.01
N CYS A 24 1.00 6.30 -10.33
CA CYS A 24 2.10 6.35 -11.29
C CYS A 24 2.93 7.61 -11.13
N ALA A 25 2.30 8.79 -11.00
CA ALA A 25 3.01 10.05 -10.79
C ALA A 25 3.86 10.05 -9.50
N LYS A 26 3.33 9.50 -8.39
CA LYS A 26 4.10 9.33 -7.14
C LYS A 26 5.31 8.42 -7.32
N VAL A 27 5.14 7.30 -8.02
CA VAL A 27 6.22 6.33 -8.27
C VAL A 27 7.27 6.89 -9.22
N ASP A 28 6.87 7.65 -10.23
CA ASP A 28 7.79 8.33 -11.13
C ASP A 28 8.63 9.39 -10.41
N ALA A 29 8.01 10.18 -9.55
CA ALA A 29 8.72 11.15 -8.71
C ALA A 29 9.73 10.45 -7.79
N ALA A 30 9.32 9.35 -7.15
CA ALA A 30 10.18 8.53 -6.31
C ALA A 30 11.36 7.93 -7.10
N ASN A 31 11.11 7.45 -8.32
CA ASN A 31 12.16 6.93 -9.21
C ASN A 31 13.15 8.03 -9.63
N ARG A 32 12.70 9.24 -9.96
CA ARG A 32 13.59 10.34 -10.38
C ARG A 32 14.51 10.80 -9.25
N THR A 33 14.07 10.63 -8.01
CA THR A 33 14.81 11.02 -6.79
C THR A 33 15.49 9.84 -6.10
N GLN A 34 15.52 8.67 -6.73
CA GLN A 34 16.16 7.45 -6.21
C GLN A 34 15.62 7.00 -4.84
N MET A 35 14.39 7.36 -4.48
CA MET A 35 13.74 6.83 -3.29
C MET A 35 13.56 5.32 -3.42
N LYS A 36 13.71 4.58 -2.34
CA LYS A 36 13.66 3.10 -2.35
C LYS A 36 12.24 2.52 -2.36
N LYS A 37 11.29 3.22 -1.75
CA LYS A 37 9.89 2.79 -1.61
C LYS A 37 8.95 4.00 -1.72
N VAL A 38 7.76 3.76 -2.24
CA VAL A 38 6.60 4.64 -2.02
C VAL A 38 5.79 4.05 -0.87
N MET A 39 5.53 4.85 0.15
CA MET A 39 4.78 4.43 1.34
C MET A 39 3.50 5.24 1.50
N LEU A 40 2.49 4.62 2.10
CA LEU A 40 1.24 5.28 2.47
C LEU A 40 0.62 4.59 3.68
N THR A 41 -0.26 5.31 4.38
CA THR A 41 -1.06 4.78 5.47
C THR A 41 -2.51 4.68 5.01
N VAL A 42 -3.17 3.56 5.30
CA VAL A 42 -4.58 3.33 4.97
C VAL A 42 -5.33 2.84 6.19
N PHE A 43 -6.54 3.34 6.41
CA PHE A 43 -7.41 2.80 7.47
C PHE A 43 -7.98 1.45 7.06
N LYS A 44 -7.92 0.45 7.95
CA LYS A 44 -8.43 -0.90 7.69
C LYS A 44 -9.94 -0.93 7.42
N HIS A 45 -10.70 -0.04 8.06
CA HIS A 45 -12.15 0.06 7.85
C HIS A 45 -12.54 0.68 6.50
N ASN A 46 -11.61 1.35 5.80
CA ASN A 46 -11.84 1.84 4.44
C ASN A 46 -11.55 0.71 3.44
N HIS A 47 -12.44 -0.28 3.41
CA HIS A 47 -12.30 -1.50 2.61
C HIS A 47 -12.02 -1.20 1.13
N GLY A 48 -12.68 -0.18 0.57
CA GLY A 48 -12.50 0.20 -0.83
C GLY A 48 -11.07 0.68 -1.13
N ALA A 49 -10.53 1.59 -0.32
CA ALA A 49 -9.15 2.04 -0.49
C ALA A 49 -8.14 0.94 -0.14
N TYR A 50 -8.41 0.16 0.90
CA TYR A 50 -7.56 -0.94 1.34
C TYR A 50 -7.38 -1.98 0.23
N GLN A 51 -8.48 -2.49 -0.34
CA GLN A 51 -8.46 -3.43 -1.47
C GLN A 51 -7.85 -2.80 -2.71
N PHE A 52 -8.14 -1.53 -3.00
CA PHE A 52 -7.54 -0.84 -4.15
C PHE A 52 -6.01 -0.80 -4.07
N PHE A 53 -5.43 -0.41 -2.93
CA PHE A 53 -3.97 -0.36 -2.80
C PHE A 53 -3.33 -1.76 -2.71
N ARG A 54 -3.93 -2.68 -1.94
CA ARG A 54 -3.38 -4.03 -1.73
C ARG A 54 -3.49 -4.91 -2.97
N GLU A 55 -4.67 -4.97 -3.58
CA GLU A 55 -4.99 -5.94 -4.63
C GLU A 55 -4.79 -5.34 -6.02
N ALA A 56 -5.34 -4.14 -6.29
CA ALA A 56 -5.29 -3.56 -7.62
C ALA A 56 -3.92 -2.93 -7.95
N LEU A 57 -3.24 -2.36 -6.94
CA LEU A 57 -1.95 -1.68 -7.11
C LEU A 57 -0.75 -2.45 -6.54
N GLN A 58 -0.98 -3.61 -5.96
CA GLN A 58 0.05 -4.52 -5.43
C GLN A 58 0.98 -3.84 -4.41
N PHE A 59 0.43 -3.01 -3.52
CA PHE A 59 1.16 -2.56 -2.35
C PHE A 59 1.19 -3.67 -1.28
N GLU A 60 2.35 -3.85 -0.66
CA GLU A 60 2.58 -4.81 0.42
C GLU A 60 2.34 -4.14 1.78
N ILE A 61 2.01 -4.91 2.82
CA ILE A 61 2.10 -4.39 4.20
C ILE A 61 3.60 -4.20 4.47
N ASP A 62 3.99 -2.98 4.81
CA ASP A 62 5.38 -2.71 5.09
C ASP A 62 5.77 -3.25 6.47
N ASP A 63 7.01 -3.68 6.64
CA ASP A 63 7.53 -4.19 7.92
C ASP A 63 7.39 -3.18 9.07
N SER A 64 7.30 -1.88 8.74
CA SER A 64 7.03 -0.80 9.71
C SER A 64 5.56 -0.70 10.15
N SER A 65 4.65 -1.47 9.56
CA SER A 65 3.24 -1.45 9.92
C SER A 65 3.01 -1.99 11.33
N PRO A 66 2.10 -1.42 12.14
CA PRO A 66 1.85 -1.90 13.51
C PRO A 66 1.50 -3.39 13.58
N SER A 67 0.76 -3.91 12.60
CA SER A 67 0.37 -5.33 12.52
C SER A 67 1.57 -6.29 12.44
N MET A 68 2.72 -5.84 11.95
CA MET A 68 3.95 -6.64 11.82
C MET A 68 4.72 -6.75 13.14
N SER A 69 4.40 -5.96 14.16
CA SER A 69 5.19 -5.83 15.40
C SER A 69 4.88 -6.88 16.49
N GLY A 70 3.89 -7.75 16.30
CA GLY A 70 3.58 -8.87 17.20
C GLY A 70 3.03 -8.52 18.60
N CYS A 71 2.96 -7.24 18.96
CA CYS A 71 2.40 -6.77 20.23
C CYS A 71 1.28 -5.73 19.98
N CYS A 72 0.02 -6.12 20.21
CA CYS A 72 -1.17 -5.26 20.05
C CYS A 72 -1.38 -4.65 18.63
N GLY A 73 -0.63 -5.12 17.63
CA GLY A 73 -0.67 -4.60 16.26
C GLY A 73 -1.97 -4.88 15.52
N GLU A 74 -2.66 -5.98 15.88
CA GLU A 74 -3.92 -6.38 15.23
C GLU A 74 -5.06 -5.40 15.53
N ASP A 75 -5.02 -4.70 16.67
CA ASP A 75 -6.05 -3.74 17.10
C ASP A 75 -5.87 -2.34 16.50
N CYS A 76 -4.75 -2.07 15.81
CA CYS A 76 -4.51 -0.77 15.20
C CYS A 76 -5.58 -0.48 14.14
N SER A 77 -5.99 0.77 13.91
CA SER A 77 -7.05 1.10 12.94
C SER A 77 -6.54 1.27 11.51
N TYR A 78 -5.23 1.22 11.29
CA TYR A 78 -4.56 1.48 10.02
C TYR A 78 -3.44 0.47 9.73
N GLU A 79 -3.05 0.42 8.47
CA GLU A 79 -1.87 -0.30 7.98
C GLU A 79 -0.95 0.67 7.23
N ILE A 80 0.36 0.45 7.34
CA ILE A 80 1.35 1.10 6.49
C ILE A 80 1.63 0.17 5.32
N LEU A 81 1.38 0.67 4.11
CA LEU A 81 1.64 -0.08 2.89
C LEU A 81 2.82 0.51 2.13
N SER A 82 3.59 -0.33 1.45
CA SER A 82 4.68 0.11 0.60
C SER A 82 4.78 -0.63 -0.73
N ARG A 83 5.39 0.03 -1.71
CA ARG A 83 5.79 -0.57 -2.99
C ARG A 83 7.21 -0.13 -3.31
N ARG A 84 8.08 -1.10 -3.60
CA ARG A 84 9.48 -0.84 -3.97
C ARG A 84 9.53 -0.11 -5.31
N THR A 85 10.46 0.83 -5.42
CA THR A 85 10.86 1.42 -6.69
C THR A 85 11.98 0.57 -7.32
N LYS A 86 12.47 0.95 -8.51
CA LYS A 86 13.63 0.28 -9.12
C LYS A 86 14.93 0.40 -8.32
N PHE A 87 14.98 1.27 -7.31
CA PHE A 87 16.13 1.45 -6.41
C PHE A 87 15.94 0.70 -5.07
N GLY A 88 14.77 0.09 -4.87
CA GLY A 88 14.42 -0.64 -3.65
C GLY A 88 14.96 -2.08 -3.58
N ASP A 89 15.52 -2.61 -4.67
CA ASP A 89 16.04 -4.00 -4.74
C ASP A 89 17.48 -4.14 -4.24
N SER A 90 18.18 -3.04 -3.95
CA SER A 90 19.64 -3.08 -3.71
C SER A 90 20.09 -3.64 -2.36
N GLN A 91 19.21 -4.18 -1.51
CA GLN A 91 19.58 -4.98 -0.33
C GLN A 91 18.32 -5.49 0.36
N HIS A 92 18.18 -6.81 0.46
CA HIS A 92 17.68 -7.56 1.62
C HIS A 92 17.79 -9.07 1.30
N SER A 93 19.01 -9.55 1.09
CA SER A 93 19.37 -10.91 1.49
C SER A 93 19.48 -10.92 3.01
N HIS A 94 18.35 -10.76 3.72
CA HIS A 94 18.31 -11.09 5.15
C HIS A 94 18.16 -12.59 5.25
N ALA A 95 19.32 -13.24 5.34
CA ALA A 95 19.46 -14.49 6.06
C ALA A 95 18.69 -14.39 7.40
N GLY A 96 17.97 -15.45 7.74
CA GLY A 96 17.07 -15.51 8.88
C GLY A 96 17.67 -14.94 10.17
N GLY A 97 16.96 -13.97 10.75
CA GLY A 97 17.19 -13.46 12.10
C GLY A 97 15.90 -13.60 12.88
N HIS A 98 15.74 -14.75 13.53
CA HIS A 98 14.75 -15.01 14.58
C HIS A 98 14.80 -13.87 15.62
N CYS A 99 13.74 -13.07 15.78
CA CYS A 99 13.62 -12.21 16.97
C CYS A 99 13.07 -13.07 18.12
N GLY A 100 13.99 -13.78 18.77
CA GLY A 100 13.74 -14.38 20.07
C GLY A 100 13.74 -13.30 21.17
N SER A 101 12.80 -13.46 22.10
CA SER A 101 12.85 -12.93 23.48
C SER A 101 12.66 -11.43 23.68
N CYS A 102 11.45 -11.04 24.09
CA CYS A 102 11.22 -9.92 25.02
C CYS A 102 9.85 -10.06 25.73
N CYS A 103 9.77 -10.94 26.74
CA CYS A 103 8.82 -10.83 27.86
C CYS A 103 9.47 -11.48 29.09
N HIS A 104 9.92 -10.66 30.06
CA HIS A 104 10.14 -11.06 31.45
C HIS A 104 9.00 -10.49 32.28
#